data_AF-A0A075KFU7-F1
#
_entry.id   AF-A0A075KFU7-F1
#
_cell.length_a   1.000
_cell.length_b   1.000
_cell.length_c   1.000
_cell.angle_alpha   90.00
_cell.angle_beta   90.00
_cell.angle_gamma   90.00
#
_symmetry.space_group_name_H-M   'P 1'
#
loop_
_entity.id
_entity.type
_entity.pdbx_description
1 polymer ?
#
loop_
_entity_poly.entity_id
_entity_poly.type
_entity_poly.pdbx_seq_one_letter_code
_entity_poly.pdbx_strand_id
1 'polypeptide(L)'
;MGKDTMDKFNKLKKRVPFSKDNHWVYFGYGEDWGNKCSRCYHKLKTEETPNNECINCWKFEIWEDNLTDLDETLIFLLEEADKDHTLSGKMMRNKSLYYSERGERLGTGISHTIPEDAKPDRYLRGEIDCDRVILIYSQSIEERNMRMNSILAGLKERGLYKKDSFPYRRGCIEPHEKLIGPWENWFELNRDYN
;
A
#
# COMPACT_ATOMS: atom_id res chain seq x y z
N MET A 1 21.44 -5.89 -3.57
CA MET A 1 21.20 -6.62 -4.83
C MET A 1 22.47 -7.24 -5.41
N GLY A 2 22.47 -8.56 -5.63
CA GLY A 2 23.49 -9.25 -6.43
C GLY A 2 23.34 -8.99 -7.93
N LYS A 3 24.33 -9.38 -8.74
CA LYS A 3 24.34 -9.16 -10.19
C LYS A 3 23.14 -9.80 -10.90
N ASP A 4 22.86 -11.07 -10.61
CA ASP A 4 21.78 -11.81 -11.27
C ASP A 4 20.40 -11.25 -10.90
N THR A 5 20.19 -10.89 -9.64
CA THR A 5 19.00 -10.19 -9.13
C THR A 5 18.81 -8.86 -9.85
N MET A 6 19.88 -8.08 -10.03
CA MET A 6 19.84 -6.79 -10.74
C MET A 6 19.51 -6.95 -12.23
N ASP A 7 20.08 -7.96 -12.89
CA ASP A 7 19.80 -8.25 -14.31
C ASP A 7 18.33 -8.65 -14.50
N LYS A 8 17.80 -9.48 -13.60
CA LYS A 8 16.38 -9.88 -13.59
C LYS A 8 15.46 -8.68 -13.37
N PHE A 9 15.77 -7.83 -12.40
CA PHE A 9 15.03 -6.59 -12.12
C PHE A 9 15.01 -5.67 -13.35
N ASN A 10 16.17 -5.46 -13.99
CA ASN A 10 16.27 -4.62 -15.18
C ASN A 10 15.48 -5.18 -16.38
N LYS A 11 15.42 -6.51 -16.53
CA LYS A 11 14.59 -7.15 -17.56
C LYS A 11 13.11 -6.96 -17.29
N LEU A 12 12.67 -7.10 -16.03
CA LEU A 12 11.27 -6.90 -15.64
C LEU A 12 10.83 -5.44 -15.84
N LYS A 13 11.65 -4.47 -15.44
CA LYS A 13 11.35 -3.04 -15.58
C LYS A 13 11.22 -2.54 -17.02
N LYS A 14 11.71 -3.29 -18.00
CA LYS A 14 11.49 -2.98 -19.42
C LYS A 14 10.11 -3.38 -19.91
N ARG A 15 9.42 -4.26 -19.17
CA ARG A 15 8.12 -4.83 -19.52
C ARG A 15 7.02 -4.20 -18.68
N VAL A 16 7.23 -4.16 -17.37
CA VAL A 16 6.31 -3.59 -16.41
C VAL A 16 6.52 -2.08 -16.30
N PRO A 17 5.46 -1.25 -16.39
CA PRO A 17 5.57 0.18 -16.14
C PRO A 17 6.20 0.43 -14.78
N PHE A 18 7.19 1.30 -14.73
CA PHE A 18 7.96 1.58 -13.54
C PHE A 18 8.40 3.04 -13.55
N SER A 19 8.01 3.80 -12.53
CA SER A 19 8.36 5.21 -12.40
C SER A 19 8.74 5.56 -10.96
N LYS A 20 9.31 6.74 -10.76
CA LYS A 20 9.72 7.20 -9.44
C LYS A 20 9.55 8.71 -9.34
N ASP A 21 9.08 9.18 -8.20
CA ASP A 21 9.08 10.61 -7.83
C ASP A 21 9.91 10.82 -6.55
N ASN A 22 9.77 11.97 -5.90
CA ASN A 22 10.51 12.28 -4.69
C ASN A 22 10.16 11.40 -3.48
N HIS A 23 9.02 10.70 -3.50
CA HIS A 23 8.45 10.01 -2.32
C HIS A 23 8.09 8.55 -2.59
N TRP A 24 7.84 8.17 -3.85
CA TRP A 24 7.28 6.90 -4.27
C TRP A 24 8.03 6.30 -5.46
N VAL A 25 8.11 4.98 -5.47
CA VAL A 25 8.35 4.15 -6.66
C VAL A 25 7.01 3.56 -7.05
N TYR A 26 6.60 3.73 -8.30
CA TYR A 26 5.38 3.15 -8.85
C TYR A 26 5.74 1.97 -9.75
N PHE A 27 4.90 0.94 -9.74
CA PHE A 27 5.03 -0.19 -10.65
C PHE A 27 3.67 -0.80 -11.02
N GLY A 28 3.63 -1.50 -12.15
CA GLY A 28 2.47 -2.26 -12.62
C GLY A 28 1.66 -1.55 -13.69
N TYR A 29 0.60 -2.20 -14.13
CA TYR A 29 -0.21 -1.80 -15.30
C TYR A 29 -1.58 -1.24 -14.93
N GLY A 30 -1.96 -1.34 -13.65
CA GLY A 30 -3.16 -0.72 -13.14
C GLY A 30 -3.16 0.79 -13.28
N GLU A 31 -4.31 1.39 -12.98
CA GLU A 31 -4.56 2.82 -13.09
C GLU A 31 -3.49 3.67 -12.37
N ASP A 32 -3.16 4.84 -12.92
CA ASP A 32 -2.23 5.77 -12.27
C ASP A 32 -2.86 6.36 -11.00
N TRP A 33 -2.70 5.62 -9.90
CA TRP A 33 -3.16 6.00 -8.58
C TRP A 33 -2.48 7.26 -8.05
N GLY A 34 -1.42 7.78 -8.69
CA GLY A 34 -0.84 9.08 -8.37
C GLY A 34 -1.88 10.19 -8.46
N ASN A 35 -2.56 10.29 -9.60
CA ASN A 35 -3.62 11.27 -9.83
C ASN A 35 -4.84 11.06 -8.91
N LYS A 36 -5.27 9.80 -8.71
CA LYS A 36 -6.38 9.50 -7.78
C LYS A 36 -6.09 9.93 -6.35
N CYS A 37 -4.89 9.63 -5.84
CA CYS A 37 -4.50 10.00 -4.48
C CYS A 37 -4.50 11.53 -4.30
N SER A 38 -3.97 12.29 -5.27
CA SER A 38 -3.97 13.75 -5.21
C SER A 38 -5.37 14.35 -5.24
N ARG A 39 -6.27 13.82 -6.08
CA ARG A 39 -7.69 14.24 -6.11
C ARG A 39 -8.41 13.92 -4.81
N CYS A 40 -8.19 12.72 -4.28
CA CYS A 40 -8.74 12.30 -3.00
C CYS A 40 -8.25 13.23 -1.87
N TYR A 41 -6.94 13.45 -1.80
CA TYR A 41 -6.32 14.31 -0.79
C TYR A 41 -6.85 15.74 -0.83
N HIS A 42 -6.92 16.34 -2.01
CA HIS A 42 -7.46 17.68 -2.18
C HIS A 42 -8.86 17.79 -1.60
N LYS A 43 -9.78 16.92 -2.03
CA LYS A 43 -11.18 16.92 -1.55
C LYS A 43 -11.30 16.70 -0.05
N LEU A 44 -10.57 15.73 0.51
CA LEU A 44 -10.62 15.47 1.95
C LEU A 44 -10.10 16.66 2.77
N LYS A 45 -9.09 17.36 2.26
CA LYS A 45 -8.46 18.49 2.97
C LYS A 45 -9.20 19.81 2.80
N THR A 46 -9.77 20.06 1.61
CA THR A 46 -10.40 21.36 1.29
C THR A 46 -11.91 21.34 1.40
N GLU A 47 -12.54 20.22 1.04
CA GLU A 47 -14.01 20.08 1.04
C GLU A 47 -14.52 19.29 2.25
N GLU A 48 -13.62 18.70 3.05
CA GLU A 48 -13.95 17.84 4.22
C GLU A 48 -15.02 16.77 3.93
N THR A 49 -15.12 16.35 2.67
CA THR A 49 -16.11 15.36 2.21
C THR A 49 -15.42 14.21 1.49
N PRO A 50 -15.84 12.96 1.78
CA PRO A 50 -15.36 11.81 1.02
C PRO A 50 -15.91 11.85 -0.40
N ASN A 51 -15.12 11.38 -1.36
CA ASN A 51 -15.53 11.24 -2.75
C ASN A 51 -15.37 9.80 -3.23
N ASN A 52 -15.86 9.52 -4.43
CA ASN A 52 -15.74 8.23 -5.10
C ASN A 52 -14.29 7.77 -5.31
N GLU A 53 -13.33 8.69 -5.43
CA GLU A 53 -11.89 8.39 -5.51
C GLU A 53 -11.31 7.92 -4.16
N CYS A 54 -11.87 8.38 -3.04
CA CYS A 54 -11.40 8.08 -1.70
C CYS A 54 -12.04 6.84 -1.10
N ILE A 55 -13.36 6.70 -1.26
CA ILE A 55 -14.12 5.75 -0.45
C ILE A 55 -13.84 4.30 -0.80
N ASN A 56 -13.49 4.02 -2.05
CA ASN A 56 -13.16 2.68 -2.52
C ASN A 56 -11.69 2.57 -2.97
N CYS A 57 -10.82 3.46 -2.46
CA CYS A 57 -9.38 3.34 -2.64
C CYS A 57 -8.82 2.26 -1.71
N TRP A 58 -9.07 0.99 -2.04
CA TRP A 58 -8.59 -0.14 -1.25
C TRP A 58 -7.17 -0.51 -1.63
N LYS A 59 -6.40 -0.85 -0.60
CA LYS A 59 -5.04 -1.35 -0.76
C LYS A 59 -4.68 -2.28 0.38
N PHE A 60 -3.87 -3.29 0.10
CA PHE A 60 -3.17 -4.00 1.17
C PHE A 60 -1.71 -3.56 1.21
N GLU A 61 -1.09 -3.85 2.35
CA GLU A 61 0.19 -3.28 2.74
C GLU A 61 1.20 -4.38 2.97
N ILE A 62 2.38 -4.21 2.39
CA ILE A 62 3.53 -5.06 2.64
C ILE A 62 4.56 -4.20 3.36
N TRP A 63 4.75 -4.48 4.64
CA TRP A 63 5.69 -3.77 5.49
C TRP A 63 7.09 -4.34 5.30
N GLU A 64 8.07 -3.46 5.03
CA GLU A 64 9.49 -3.83 4.85
C GLU A 64 10.01 -4.60 6.08
N ASP A 65 9.57 -4.24 7.29
CA ASP A 65 9.94 -4.91 8.53
C ASP A 65 9.57 -6.41 8.57
N ASN A 66 8.48 -6.76 7.89
CA ASN A 66 8.00 -8.13 7.78
C ASN A 66 8.67 -8.88 6.61
N LEU A 67 9.44 -8.19 5.77
CA LEU A 67 10.22 -8.80 4.70
C LEU A 67 11.53 -9.41 5.23
N THR A 68 12.03 -10.41 4.53
CA THR A 68 13.40 -10.93 4.70
C THR A 68 14.36 -10.36 3.65
N ASP A 69 13.87 -10.05 2.45
CA ASP A 69 14.62 -9.43 1.36
C ASP A 69 13.71 -8.51 0.52
N LEU A 70 14.01 -7.20 0.53
CA LEU A 70 13.25 -6.19 -0.21
C LEU A 70 13.47 -6.29 -1.72
N ASP A 71 14.70 -6.55 -2.17
CA ASP A 71 15.05 -6.57 -3.59
C ASP A 71 14.34 -7.74 -4.28
N GLU A 72 14.38 -8.93 -3.68
CA GLU A 72 13.67 -10.12 -4.19
C GLU A 72 12.14 -9.98 -4.08
N THR A 73 11.64 -9.29 -3.05
CA THR A 73 10.20 -8.95 -2.94
C THR A 73 9.76 -8.06 -4.10
N LEU A 74 10.54 -7.03 -4.44
CA LEU A 74 10.22 -6.16 -5.57
C LEU A 74 10.24 -6.92 -6.90
N ILE A 75 11.20 -7.82 -7.08
CA ILE A 75 11.24 -8.69 -8.26
C ILE A 75 9.98 -9.56 -8.33
N PHE A 76 9.60 -10.20 -7.23
CA PHE A 76 8.38 -11.00 -7.15
C PHE A 76 7.15 -10.17 -7.55
N LEU A 77 6.99 -8.96 -6.99
CA LEU A 77 5.85 -8.10 -7.30
C LEU A 77 5.84 -7.65 -8.77
N LEU A 78 7.00 -7.43 -9.38
CA LEU A 78 7.10 -7.16 -10.82
C LEU A 78 6.76 -8.39 -11.66
N GLU A 79 7.12 -9.61 -11.22
CA GLU A 79 6.70 -10.85 -11.90
C GLU A 79 5.18 -11.03 -11.81
N GLU A 80 4.58 -10.74 -10.66
CA GLU A 80 3.12 -10.79 -10.51
C GLU A 80 2.43 -9.73 -11.36
N ALA A 81 2.97 -8.51 -11.45
CA ALA A 81 2.46 -7.47 -12.36
C ALA A 81 2.59 -7.86 -13.84
N ASP A 82 3.67 -8.55 -14.23
CA ASP A 82 3.88 -9.05 -15.59
C ASP A 82 2.91 -10.18 -15.97
N LYS A 83 2.32 -10.87 -14.97
CA LYS A 83 1.26 -11.88 -15.16
C LYS A 83 -0.14 -11.27 -15.11
N ASP A 84 -0.38 -10.37 -14.16
CA ASP A 84 -1.64 -9.67 -13.95
C ASP A 84 -1.49 -8.19 -14.31
N HIS A 85 -1.88 -7.84 -15.55
CA HIS A 85 -1.86 -6.47 -16.05
C HIS A 85 -2.92 -5.54 -15.40
N THR A 86 -3.64 -6.01 -14.38
CA THR A 86 -4.49 -5.14 -13.55
C THR A 86 -3.83 -4.79 -12.22
N LEU A 87 -2.72 -5.47 -11.88
CA LEU A 87 -1.95 -5.21 -10.67
C LEU A 87 -1.16 -3.90 -10.80
N SER A 88 -1.24 -3.09 -9.75
CA SER A 88 -0.40 -1.90 -9.58
C SER A 88 -0.08 -1.69 -8.11
N GLY A 89 1.08 -1.09 -7.87
CA GLY A 89 1.51 -0.78 -6.52
C GLY A 89 2.46 0.40 -6.48
N LYS A 90 2.72 0.86 -5.25
CA LYS A 90 3.76 1.85 -4.99
C LYS A 90 4.51 1.53 -3.70
N MET A 91 5.81 1.74 -3.74
CA MET A 91 6.71 1.60 -2.60
C MET A 91 7.20 2.97 -2.16
N MET A 92 7.22 3.22 -0.86
CA MET A 92 7.75 4.47 -0.31
C MET A 92 9.28 4.53 -0.49
N ARG A 93 9.79 5.65 -1.04
CA ARG A 93 11.24 5.88 -1.26
C ARG A 93 11.93 6.58 -0.09
N ASN A 94 11.28 7.58 0.49
CA ASN A 94 11.87 8.44 1.50
C ASN A 94 11.23 8.19 2.87
N LYS A 95 12.09 7.94 3.86
CA LYS A 95 11.77 7.50 5.24
C LYS A 95 11.18 8.60 6.13
N SER A 96 10.37 9.51 5.60
CA SER A 96 10.06 10.72 6.35
C SER A 96 8.77 11.37 5.90
N LEU A 97 7.65 10.76 6.25
CA LEU A 97 6.43 11.51 6.53
C LEU A 97 6.41 11.74 8.04
N TYR A 98 7.08 12.80 8.50
CA TYR A 98 6.95 13.28 9.87
C TYR A 98 5.68 14.10 9.96
N TYR A 99 4.63 13.57 10.59
CA TYR A 99 3.40 14.31 10.86
C TYR A 99 3.50 14.93 12.26
N SER A 100 3.73 16.25 12.34
CA SER A 100 3.67 16.99 13.59
C SER A 100 2.43 17.89 13.62
N GLU A 101 1.37 17.44 14.27
CA GLU A 101 0.38 18.35 14.83
C GLU A 101 0.28 18.13 16.35
N ARG A 102 0.66 19.17 17.11
CA ARG A 102 0.27 19.40 18.50
C ARG A 102 0.70 18.38 19.57
N GLY A 103 1.89 17.81 19.46
CA GLY A 103 2.53 17.12 20.60
C GLY A 103 1.88 15.80 21.02
N GLU A 104 0.85 15.35 20.31
CA GLU A 104 0.36 13.99 20.37
C GLU A 104 1.01 13.17 19.26
N ARG A 105 1.44 11.96 19.60
CA ARG A 105 2.16 11.05 18.71
C ARG A 105 1.19 10.53 17.64
N LEU A 106 0.98 11.30 16.58
CA LEU A 106 0.33 10.82 15.35
C LEU A 106 1.29 9.82 14.70
N GLY A 107 1.20 8.55 15.11
CA GLY A 107 2.01 7.47 14.55
C GLY A 107 1.74 7.35 13.05
N THR A 108 2.63 7.91 12.23
CA THR A 108 2.90 7.72 10.78
C THR A 108 1.75 7.50 9.78
N GLY A 109 0.47 7.50 10.17
CA GLY A 109 -0.62 7.00 9.32
C GLY A 109 -0.75 5.47 9.35
N ILE A 110 -0.09 4.80 10.32
CA ILE A 110 -0.43 3.42 10.69
C ILE A 110 -1.71 3.52 11.49
N SER A 111 -2.82 3.22 10.83
CA SER A 111 -4.11 3.21 11.48
C SER A 111 -4.04 2.33 12.73
N HIS A 112 -4.50 2.88 13.86
CA HIS A 112 -4.72 2.13 15.10
C HIS A 112 -5.65 0.91 14.90
N THR A 113 -6.22 0.73 13.71
CA THR A 113 -7.18 -0.29 13.31
C THR A 113 -6.60 -1.50 12.57
N ILE A 114 -5.28 -1.54 12.31
CA ILE A 114 -4.64 -2.75 11.74
C ILE A 114 -4.73 -3.90 12.77
N PRO A 115 -5.10 -5.14 12.36
CA PRO A 115 -5.03 -6.31 13.23
C PRO A 115 -3.64 -6.49 13.85
N GLU A 116 -3.55 -6.75 15.17
CA GLU A 116 -2.27 -6.84 15.90
C GLU A 116 -1.28 -7.85 15.27
N ASP A 117 -1.78 -8.96 14.73
CA ASP A 117 -0.99 -9.99 14.04
C ASP A 117 -0.37 -9.51 12.72
N ALA A 118 -0.99 -8.51 12.09
CA ALA A 118 -0.54 -7.89 10.85
C ALA A 118 0.39 -6.68 11.09
N LYS A 119 0.47 -6.17 12.33
CA LYS A 119 1.32 -5.00 12.65
C LYS A 119 2.80 -5.35 12.50
N PRO A 120 3.62 -4.40 11.99
CA PRO A 120 5.07 -4.62 11.90
C PRO A 120 5.68 -4.69 13.30
N ASP A 121 6.70 -5.54 13.48
CA ASP A 121 7.29 -5.79 14.82
C ASP A 121 7.81 -4.51 15.51
N ARG A 122 8.31 -3.55 14.72
CA ARG A 122 8.75 -2.25 15.24
C ARG A 122 7.60 -1.41 15.79
N TYR A 123 6.40 -1.52 15.21
CA TYR A 123 5.21 -0.89 15.78
C TYR A 123 4.91 -1.45 17.16
N LEU A 124 4.95 -2.79 17.30
CA LEU A 124 4.71 -3.47 18.57
C LEU A 124 5.75 -3.11 19.64
N ARG A 125 6.98 -2.80 19.23
CA ARG A 125 8.06 -2.31 20.11
C ARG A 125 8.01 -0.79 20.38
N GLY A 126 7.09 -0.05 19.75
CA GLY A 126 6.99 1.41 19.87
C GLY A 126 8.11 2.19 19.15
N GLU A 127 8.83 1.53 18.24
CA GLU A 127 10.00 2.02 17.51
C GLU A 127 9.62 2.44 16.07
N ILE A 128 8.72 3.41 15.92
CA ILE A 128 8.28 3.88 14.59
C ILE A 128 8.96 5.21 14.30
N ASP A 129 10.03 5.16 13.51
CA ASP A 129 10.73 6.36 13.01
C ASP A 129 10.27 6.77 11.60
N CYS A 130 9.68 5.83 10.85
CA CYS A 130 9.20 6.02 9.50
C CYS A 130 8.30 4.87 9.04
N ASP A 131 7.45 5.14 8.05
CA ASP A 131 6.77 4.08 7.29
C ASP A 131 7.70 3.49 6.24
N ARG A 132 7.71 2.17 6.13
CA ARG A 132 8.38 1.43 5.06
C ARG A 132 7.41 0.42 4.48
N VAL A 133 6.61 0.90 3.54
CA VAL A 133 5.44 0.15 3.05
C VAL A 133 5.41 0.12 1.53
N ILE A 134 5.01 -1.05 1.02
CA ILE A 134 4.55 -1.24 -0.35
C ILE A 134 3.03 -1.34 -0.30
N LEU A 135 2.35 -0.48 -1.06
CA LEU A 135 0.90 -0.46 -1.19
C LEU A 135 0.51 -1.14 -2.50
N ILE A 136 -0.34 -2.15 -2.44
CA ILE A 136 -0.92 -2.80 -3.61
C ILE A 136 -2.38 -2.42 -3.71
N TYR A 137 -2.77 -1.80 -4.81
CA TYR A 137 -4.11 -1.26 -4.99
C TYR A 137 -5.11 -2.32 -5.47
N SER A 138 -6.39 -2.10 -5.20
CA SER A 138 -7.49 -2.97 -5.61
C SER A 138 -8.75 -2.13 -5.88
N GLN A 139 -9.55 -2.56 -6.85
CA GLN A 139 -10.79 -1.91 -7.27
C GLN A 139 -12.03 -2.55 -6.60
N SER A 140 -11.88 -3.67 -5.89
CA SER A 140 -12.94 -4.29 -5.07
C SER A 140 -12.40 -5.03 -3.83
N ILE A 141 -13.27 -5.39 -2.88
CA ILE A 141 -12.91 -6.25 -1.74
C ILE A 141 -12.51 -7.65 -2.20
N GLU A 142 -13.23 -8.20 -3.18
CA GLU A 142 -12.97 -9.51 -3.75
C GLU A 142 -11.60 -9.53 -4.41
N GLU A 143 -11.28 -8.52 -5.22
CA GLU A 143 -9.98 -8.35 -5.86
C GLU A 143 -8.86 -8.17 -4.82
N ARG A 144 -9.09 -7.35 -3.79
CA ARG A 144 -8.15 -7.17 -2.67
C ARG A 144 -7.86 -8.50 -2.00
N ASN A 145 -8.89 -9.23 -1.57
CA ASN A 145 -8.73 -10.49 -0.84
C ASN A 145 -8.04 -11.56 -1.71
N MET A 146 -8.43 -11.67 -2.97
CA MET A 146 -7.80 -12.58 -3.93
C MET A 146 -6.31 -12.26 -4.10
N ARG A 147 -5.96 -11.01 -4.42
CA ARG A 147 -4.56 -10.59 -4.59
C ARG A 147 -3.76 -10.74 -3.31
N MET A 148 -4.32 -10.31 -2.19
CA MET A 148 -3.69 -10.38 -0.87
C MET A 148 -3.32 -11.82 -0.53
N ASN A 149 -4.24 -12.77 -0.71
CA ASN A 149 -4.00 -14.19 -0.45
C ASN A 149 -2.96 -14.79 -1.42
N SER A 150 -3.07 -14.48 -2.71
CA SER A 150 -2.14 -14.97 -3.74
C SER A 150 -0.71 -14.46 -3.52
N ILE A 151 -0.55 -13.16 -3.27
CA ILE A 151 0.74 -12.52 -3.02
C ILE A 151 1.33 -12.96 -1.68
N LEU A 152 0.51 -13.15 -0.65
CA LEU A 152 0.97 -13.67 0.64
C LEU A 152 1.52 -15.08 0.50
N ALA A 153 0.77 -15.96 -0.19
CA ALA A 153 1.19 -17.32 -0.44
C ALA A 153 2.51 -17.36 -1.23
N GLY A 154 2.63 -16.58 -2.31
CA GLY A 154 3.85 -16.53 -3.12
C GLY A 154 5.06 -15.97 -2.36
N LEU A 155 4.86 -14.96 -1.51
CA LEU A 155 5.93 -14.45 -0.66
C LEU A 155 6.34 -15.45 0.44
N LYS A 156 5.39 -16.17 1.02
CA LYS A 156 5.66 -17.21 2.03
C LYS A 156 6.39 -18.41 1.43
N GLU A 157 5.99 -18.86 0.24
CA GLU A 157 6.65 -19.93 -0.50
C GLU A 157 8.13 -19.60 -0.78
N ARG A 158 8.44 -18.32 -1.05
CA ARG A 158 9.81 -17.84 -1.26
C ARG A 158 10.57 -17.50 0.02
N GLY A 159 9.95 -17.64 1.19
CA GLY A 159 10.54 -17.23 2.46
C GLY A 159 10.77 -15.71 2.58
N LEU A 160 10.03 -14.92 1.81
CA LEU A 160 10.17 -13.45 1.72
C LEU A 160 9.33 -12.70 2.76
N TYR A 161 8.39 -13.37 3.43
CA TYR A 161 7.48 -12.74 4.40
C TYR A 161 7.34 -13.54 5.70
N LYS A 162 7.43 -12.84 6.83
CA LYS A 162 7.46 -13.47 8.17
C LYS A 162 6.07 -13.77 8.75
N LYS A 163 5.08 -12.92 8.44
CA LYS A 163 3.73 -12.98 9.03
C LYS A 163 2.79 -13.88 8.24
N ASP A 164 1.61 -14.14 8.79
CA ASP A 164 0.56 -14.95 8.17
C ASP A 164 -0.61 -14.11 7.61
N SER A 165 -0.47 -12.78 7.66
CA SER A 165 -1.48 -11.83 7.18
C SER A 165 -0.83 -10.53 6.71
N PHE A 166 -1.51 -9.83 5.79
CA PHE A 166 -1.19 -8.45 5.44
C PHE A 166 -2.18 -7.50 6.11
N PRO A 167 -1.71 -6.32 6.57
CA PRO A 167 -2.61 -5.21 6.80
C PRO A 167 -3.28 -4.78 5.50
N TYR A 168 -4.49 -4.25 5.62
CA TYR A 168 -5.14 -3.56 4.52
C TYR A 168 -5.84 -2.30 5.01
N ARG A 169 -6.02 -1.38 4.07
CA ARG A 169 -6.57 -0.05 4.34
C ARG A 169 -7.39 0.47 3.16
N ARG A 170 -8.13 1.55 3.39
CA ARG A 170 -9.04 2.22 2.49
C ARG A 170 -8.85 3.74 2.58
N GLY A 171 -8.70 4.42 1.45
CA GLY A 171 -8.45 5.86 1.45
C GLY A 171 -6.95 6.22 1.58
N CYS A 172 -6.63 7.47 1.89
CA CYS A 172 -5.24 7.96 1.89
C CYS A 172 -4.41 7.45 3.07
N ILE A 173 -3.08 7.67 3.01
CA ILE A 173 -2.16 7.37 4.13
C ILE A 173 -2.40 8.32 5.32
N GLU A 174 -2.93 9.52 5.05
CA GLU A 174 -3.31 10.47 6.07
C GLU A 174 -4.63 10.04 6.77
N PRO A 175 -4.71 10.19 8.11
CA PRO A 175 -5.84 9.74 8.89
C PRO A 175 -7.08 10.62 8.65
N HIS A 176 -7.85 10.28 7.62
CA HIS A 176 -9.18 10.84 7.38
C HIS A 176 -10.30 9.90 7.84
N GLU A 177 -10.01 9.00 8.80
CA GLU A 177 -10.95 7.97 9.30
C GLU A 177 -12.29 8.56 9.74
N LYS A 178 -12.24 9.74 10.38
CA LYS A 178 -13.44 10.48 10.81
C LYS A 178 -14.34 10.91 9.66
N LEU A 179 -13.77 11.11 8.46
CA LEU A 179 -14.48 11.57 7.27
C LEU A 179 -14.90 10.41 6.35
N ILE A 180 -14.03 9.41 6.20
CA ILE A 180 -14.26 8.28 5.27
C ILE A 180 -15.08 7.16 5.95
N GLY A 181 -15.11 7.13 7.29
CA GLY A 181 -15.78 6.09 8.06
C GLY A 181 -14.94 4.81 8.22
N PRO A 182 -15.45 3.79 8.95
CA PRO A 182 -14.69 2.61 9.34
C PRO A 182 -14.19 1.80 8.13
N TRP A 183 -12.98 1.27 8.27
CA TRP A 183 -12.19 0.60 7.23
C TRP A 183 -12.72 -0.77 6.79
N GLU A 184 -13.76 -1.29 7.44
CA GLU A 184 -14.28 -2.65 7.20
C GLU A 184 -15.45 -2.68 6.21
N ASN A 185 -16.07 -1.53 5.93
CA ASN A 185 -17.28 -1.46 5.12
C ASN A 185 -16.98 -1.02 3.67
N TRP A 186 -17.49 -1.77 2.69
CA TRP A 186 -17.60 -1.29 1.31
C TRP A 186 -18.82 -0.39 1.19
N PHE A 187 -18.68 0.75 0.49
CA PHE A 187 -19.83 1.60 0.16
C PHE A 187 -20.24 1.40 -1.29
N GLU A 188 -21.53 1.13 -1.48
CA GLU A 188 -22.17 1.14 -2.79
C GLU A 188 -22.35 2.59 -3.21
N LEU A 189 -21.41 3.12 -4.00
CA LEU A 189 -21.39 4.54 -4.39
C LEU A 189 -22.72 5.05 -4.97
N ASN A 190 -23.46 4.20 -5.69
CA ASN A 190 -24.75 4.52 -6.29
C ASN A 190 -25.92 4.56 -5.28
N ARG A 191 -25.70 4.10 -4.05
CA ARG A 191 -26.72 4.00 -3.00
C ARG A 191 -26.41 4.90 -1.81
N ASP A 192 -25.13 5.02 -1.46
CA ASP A 192 -24.68 5.68 -0.24
C ASP A 192 -24.33 7.16 -0.44
N TYR A 193 -24.18 7.61 -1.70
CA TYR A 193 -23.73 8.97 -2.06
C TYR A 193 -24.62 9.66 -3.11
N ASN A 194 -25.85 9.17 -3.30
CA ASN A 194 -26.89 9.83 -4.09
C ASN A 194 -27.81 10.68 -3.22
#